data_AF-A0A9W9S2W5-F1
#
_entry.id   AF-A0A9W9S2W5-F1
#
_cell.length_a   1.000
_cell.length_b   1.000
_cell.length_c   1.000
_cell.angle_alpha   90.00
_cell.angle_beta   90.00
_cell.angle_gamma   90.00
#
_symmetry.space_group_name_H-M   'P 1'
#
loop_
_entity.id
_entity.type
_entity.pdbx_description
1 polymer ?
#
loop_
_entity_poly.entity_id
_entity_poly.type
_entity_poly.pdbx_seq_one_letter_code
_entity_poly.pdbx_strand_id
1 'polypeptide(L)'
;MHTSLLLSCVSDEAHIAATFCTLGILSHLLILTSEIDSAVGSLLIGVFLAWAGLATSFVKVLGVDVLCAIAKSSLACLFFSVGLGASTIIYRSFFHRLRHFPGRWGARISRFYTVLTIKLSGFKYHHELEKLHAEFGDFVRTALSSYQPQIQKKVNILIEQLKDRQDKDVEITQWTQYYSFDVMGEITFKKDFRQLEEGTEHFAITAMHAQLEQIGLLGAMPWLLHLLVRIPGLAGPYAIFDKYCVQQVEQRKAEWRQDTEKRPTDVISWLLKAKDDGEASASPSNRSLHDEGRLAIVAGSDTTATTIAHILYYLATHPAVYQKLQREVDEAYGVQDIAHPLPYLEAVINETLRLKPVVPSGQMRVTPPEGLFIDEVFIPGNTIVVVPQYLLQRDARNFSRPLEFIPERWLEKDQGMVFDDKAFFPFTIGHYSCAGKQLAYLSMRIAIRSIAQEFDISLAPGEDGKSFDENAKDTFTLAIQPLHLVFSERKG
;
A
#
# COMPACT_ATOMS: atom_id res chain seq x y z
N MET A 1 2.81 -59.45 -4.93
CA MET A 1 4.05 -59.42 -5.73
C MET A 1 4.57 -58.01 -5.98
N HIS A 2 3.75 -57.03 -6.38
CA HIS A 2 4.25 -55.68 -6.70
C HIS A 2 4.84 -54.89 -5.50
N THR A 3 4.33 -55.08 -4.28
CA THR A 3 4.82 -54.38 -3.08
C THR A 3 6.22 -54.86 -2.64
N SER A 4 6.54 -56.14 -2.78
CA SER A 4 7.88 -56.66 -2.44
C SER A 4 8.94 -56.27 -3.47
N LEU A 5 8.55 -56.14 -4.74
CA LEU A 5 9.39 -55.63 -5.83
C LEU A 5 9.74 -54.15 -5.62
N LEU A 6 8.76 -53.31 -5.25
CA LEU A 6 9.01 -51.89 -4.94
C LEU A 6 9.92 -51.71 -3.72
N LEU A 7 9.76 -52.51 -2.67
CA LEU A 7 10.65 -52.50 -1.51
C LEU A 7 12.08 -52.91 -1.87
N SER A 8 12.27 -53.87 -2.80
CA SER A 8 13.59 -54.25 -3.31
C SER A 8 14.22 -53.20 -4.23
N CYS A 9 13.42 -52.36 -4.91
CA CYS A 9 13.95 -51.26 -5.72
C CYS A 9 14.58 -50.15 -4.88
N VAL A 10 14.22 -50.06 -3.59
CA VAL A 10 14.58 -48.93 -2.69
C VAL A 10 15.47 -49.39 -1.52
N SER A 11 15.71 -50.69 -1.38
CA SER A 11 16.64 -51.21 -0.38
C SER A 11 18.06 -50.78 -0.72
N ASP A 12 18.72 -50.12 0.25
CA ASP A 12 20.11 -49.65 0.19
C ASP A 12 20.38 -48.33 -0.60
N GLU A 13 19.42 -47.40 -0.56
CA GLU A 13 19.54 -46.08 -1.20
C GLU A 13 19.87 -44.94 -0.21
N ALA A 14 20.67 -45.25 0.81
CA ALA A 14 21.09 -44.27 1.83
C ALA A 14 21.83 -43.06 1.20
N HIS A 15 22.58 -43.30 0.13
CA HIS A 15 23.29 -42.26 -0.61
C HIS A 15 22.33 -41.29 -1.34
N ILE A 16 21.27 -41.79 -1.99
CA ILE A 16 20.24 -40.94 -2.61
C ILE A 16 19.55 -40.08 -1.56
N ALA A 17 19.17 -40.69 -0.43
CA ALA A 17 18.53 -39.98 0.66
C ALA A 17 19.39 -38.83 1.21
N ALA A 18 20.67 -39.12 1.49
CA ALA A 18 21.61 -38.13 2.00
C ALA A 18 21.84 -36.99 0.98
N THR A 19 22.15 -37.32 -0.27
CA THR A 19 22.44 -36.32 -1.31
C THR A 19 21.26 -35.38 -1.55
N PHE A 20 20.06 -35.90 -1.75
CA PHE A 20 18.90 -35.06 -2.06
C PHE A 20 18.41 -34.27 -0.84
N CYS A 21 18.53 -34.82 0.38
CA CYS A 21 18.28 -34.05 1.59
C CYS A 21 19.25 -32.87 1.73
N THR A 22 20.56 -33.09 1.50
CA THR A 22 21.56 -32.00 1.49
C THR A 22 21.28 -30.97 0.40
N LEU A 23 20.88 -31.40 -0.80
CA LEU A 23 20.47 -30.49 -1.88
C LEU A 23 19.23 -29.67 -1.50
N GLY A 24 18.26 -30.25 -0.79
CA GLY A 24 17.09 -29.54 -0.26
C GLY A 24 17.48 -28.46 0.75
N ILE A 25 18.42 -28.78 1.64
CA ILE A 25 18.97 -27.82 2.61
C ILE A 25 19.72 -26.69 1.91
N LEU A 26 20.63 -27.01 0.97
CA LEU A 26 21.38 -26.01 0.21
C LEU A 26 20.46 -25.12 -0.63
N SER A 27 19.42 -25.73 -1.24
CA SER A 27 18.40 -24.99 -1.97
C SER A 27 17.70 -24.02 -1.04
N HIS A 28 17.25 -24.45 0.14
CA HIS A 28 16.66 -23.54 1.12
C HIS A 28 17.60 -22.36 1.43
N LEU A 29 18.87 -22.62 1.70
CA LEU A 29 19.86 -21.58 2.02
C LEU A 29 20.12 -20.59 0.88
N LEU A 30 20.10 -21.06 -0.38
CA LEU A 30 20.21 -20.21 -1.57
C LEU A 30 18.95 -19.37 -1.80
N ILE A 31 17.80 -19.92 -1.44
CA ILE A 31 16.48 -19.32 -1.61
C ILE A 31 16.20 -18.25 -0.54
N LEU A 32 16.84 -18.31 0.62
CA LEU A 32 16.65 -17.35 1.72
C LEU A 32 16.87 -15.88 1.32
N THR A 33 17.61 -15.62 0.24
CA THR A 33 17.92 -14.27 -0.26
C THR A 33 17.10 -13.87 -1.50
N SER A 34 16.21 -14.74 -1.99
CA SER A 34 15.51 -14.56 -3.27
C SER A 34 13.98 -14.54 -3.10
N GLU A 35 13.31 -13.68 -3.87
CA GLU A 35 11.84 -13.62 -3.88
C GLU A 35 11.26 -14.70 -4.80
N ILE A 36 10.80 -15.80 -4.20
CA ILE A 36 10.35 -16.98 -4.94
C ILE A 36 8.85 -16.99 -5.22
N ASP A 37 8.09 -16.14 -4.53
CA ASP A 37 6.64 -16.11 -4.62
C ASP A 37 6.13 -15.80 -6.03
N SER A 38 6.92 -15.09 -6.85
CA SER A 38 6.61 -14.79 -8.27
C SER A 38 6.96 -15.94 -9.22
N ALA A 39 7.80 -16.89 -8.79
CA ALA A 39 8.32 -17.99 -9.59
C ALA A 39 7.71 -19.35 -9.21
N VAL A 40 6.72 -19.39 -8.30
CA VAL A 40 6.13 -20.64 -7.78
C VAL A 40 5.65 -21.56 -8.90
N GLY A 41 4.96 -21.01 -9.92
CA GLY A 41 4.52 -21.79 -11.08
C GLY A 41 5.70 -22.41 -11.84
N SER A 42 6.71 -21.59 -12.16
CA SER A 42 7.93 -22.02 -12.86
C SER A 42 8.74 -23.03 -12.06
N LEU A 43 8.77 -22.92 -10.73
CA LEU A 43 9.45 -23.88 -9.85
C LEU A 43 8.71 -25.20 -9.75
N LEU A 44 7.37 -25.20 -9.70
CA LEU A 44 6.60 -26.44 -9.72
C LEU A 44 6.80 -27.19 -11.06
N ILE A 45 6.82 -26.45 -12.17
CA ILE A 45 7.17 -27.00 -13.48
C ILE A 45 8.61 -27.52 -13.47
N GLY A 46 9.55 -26.75 -12.93
CA GLY A 46 10.96 -27.13 -12.82
C GLY A 46 11.18 -28.40 -11.98
N VAL A 47 10.49 -28.54 -10.85
CA VAL A 47 10.53 -29.74 -9.99
C VAL A 47 9.97 -30.95 -10.73
N PHE A 48 8.87 -30.79 -11.46
CA PHE A 48 8.30 -31.87 -12.27
C PHE A 48 9.24 -32.29 -13.39
N LEU A 49 9.84 -31.34 -14.11
CA LEU A 49 10.83 -31.60 -15.17
C LEU A 49 12.09 -32.27 -14.61
N ALA A 50 12.57 -31.84 -13.44
CA ALA A 50 13.72 -32.46 -12.77
C ALA A 50 13.42 -33.90 -12.34
N TRP A 51 12.23 -34.16 -11.80
CA TRP A 51 11.77 -35.51 -11.45
C TRP A 51 11.67 -36.41 -12.70
N ALA A 52 11.04 -35.90 -13.77
CA ALA A 52 10.92 -36.64 -15.03
C ALA A 52 12.30 -36.93 -15.64
N GLY A 53 13.21 -35.94 -15.62
CA GLY A 53 14.59 -36.06 -16.06
C GLY A 53 15.36 -37.14 -15.30
N LEU A 54 15.27 -37.15 -13.96
CA LEU A 54 15.86 -38.18 -13.11
C LEU A 54 15.33 -39.58 -13.45
N ALA A 55 14.02 -39.72 -13.64
CA ALA A 55 13.40 -41.00 -14.01
C ALA A 55 13.92 -41.50 -15.36
N THR A 56 14.00 -40.63 -16.37
CA THR A 56 14.60 -40.99 -17.67
C THR A 56 16.08 -41.35 -17.57
N SER A 57 16.85 -40.69 -16.71
CA SER A 57 18.27 -40.97 -16.51
C SER A 57 18.49 -42.36 -15.91
N PHE A 58 17.72 -42.72 -14.88
CA PHE A 58 17.77 -44.07 -14.29
C PHE A 58 17.48 -45.17 -15.32
N VAL A 59 16.52 -44.96 -16.22
CA VAL A 59 16.19 -45.92 -17.27
C VAL A 59 17.28 -45.99 -18.35
N LYS A 60 17.69 -44.84 -18.90
CA LYS A 60 18.56 -44.80 -20.09
C LYS A 60 20.04 -44.95 -19.80
N VAL A 61 20.51 -44.45 -18.66
CA VAL A 61 21.94 -44.41 -18.31
C VAL A 61 22.31 -45.58 -17.40
N LEU A 62 21.45 -45.87 -16.42
CA LEU A 62 21.72 -46.88 -15.39
C LEU A 62 21.00 -48.21 -15.66
N GLY A 63 20.22 -48.31 -16.74
CA GLY A 63 19.55 -49.53 -17.16
C GLY A 63 18.50 -50.05 -16.17
N VAL A 64 17.98 -49.17 -15.31
CA VAL A 64 17.01 -49.52 -14.26
C VAL A 64 15.63 -49.70 -14.89
N ASP A 65 14.87 -50.71 -14.42
CA ASP A 65 13.48 -50.89 -14.81
C ASP A 65 12.63 -49.64 -14.55
N VAL A 66 11.64 -49.38 -15.42
CA VAL A 66 10.82 -48.16 -15.39
C VAL A 66 10.12 -47.98 -14.04
N LEU A 67 9.57 -49.05 -13.43
CA LEU A 67 8.91 -48.96 -12.12
C LEU A 67 9.92 -48.60 -11.03
N CYS A 68 11.11 -49.22 -11.04
CA CYS A 68 12.16 -48.88 -10.09
C CYS A 68 12.69 -47.46 -10.30
N ALA A 69 12.80 -46.98 -11.55
CA ALA A 69 13.26 -45.62 -11.87
C ALA A 69 12.29 -44.54 -11.37
N ILE A 70 10.99 -44.77 -11.54
CA ILE A 70 9.93 -43.91 -10.98
C ILE A 70 10.01 -43.92 -9.45
N ALA A 71 10.15 -45.09 -8.83
CA ALA A 71 10.26 -45.22 -7.37
C ALA A 71 11.47 -44.45 -6.82
N LYS A 72 12.66 -44.61 -7.43
CA LYS A 72 13.89 -43.92 -7.00
C LYS A 72 13.82 -42.40 -7.22
N SER A 73 13.23 -41.94 -8.31
CA SER A 73 13.08 -40.49 -8.59
C SER A 73 12.09 -39.82 -7.64
N SER A 74 10.98 -40.50 -7.32
CA SER A 74 10.02 -40.02 -6.33
C SER A 74 10.62 -40.00 -4.92
N LEU A 75 11.45 -40.99 -4.58
CA LEU A 75 12.19 -41.02 -3.33
C LEU A 75 13.19 -39.86 -3.23
N ALA A 76 13.93 -39.57 -4.30
CA ALA A 76 14.82 -38.40 -4.37
C ALA A 76 14.06 -37.08 -4.16
N CYS A 77 12.91 -36.91 -4.83
CA CYS A 77 12.06 -35.73 -4.64
C CYS A 77 11.55 -35.62 -3.20
N LEU A 78 11.14 -36.74 -2.59
CA LEU A 78 10.69 -36.77 -1.20
C LEU A 78 11.80 -36.33 -0.24
N PHE A 79 13.01 -36.87 -0.36
CA PHE A 79 14.13 -36.49 0.50
C PHE A 79 14.57 -35.05 0.29
N PHE A 80 14.52 -34.55 -0.94
CA PHE A 80 14.71 -33.14 -1.23
C PHE A 80 13.68 -32.26 -0.50
N SER A 81 12.38 -32.60 -0.60
CA SER A 81 11.32 -31.87 0.11
C SER A 81 11.47 -31.95 1.63
N VAL A 82 11.90 -33.10 2.17
CA VAL A 82 12.18 -33.27 3.60
C VAL A 82 13.35 -32.38 4.03
N GLY A 83 14.46 -32.36 3.29
CA GLY A 83 15.62 -31.50 3.59
C GLY A 83 15.28 -30.02 3.53
N LEU A 84 14.55 -29.59 2.48
CA LEU A 84 14.04 -28.23 2.31
C LEU A 84 13.11 -27.83 3.46
N GLY A 85 12.14 -28.69 3.79
CA GLY A 85 11.17 -28.47 4.86
C GLY A 85 11.83 -28.41 6.24
N ALA A 86 12.70 -29.36 6.56
CA ALA A 86 13.44 -29.40 7.83
C ALA A 86 14.32 -28.15 8.00
N SER A 87 15.06 -27.77 6.96
CA SER A 87 15.87 -26.54 6.96
C SER A 87 15.01 -25.28 7.16
N THR A 88 13.85 -25.22 6.50
CA THR A 88 12.90 -24.10 6.64
C THR A 88 12.35 -24.00 8.06
N ILE A 89 11.96 -25.12 8.66
CA ILE A 89 11.43 -25.17 10.03
C ILE A 89 12.52 -24.76 11.03
N ILE A 90 13.73 -25.30 10.91
CA ILE A 90 14.86 -24.97 11.79
C ILE A 90 15.21 -23.49 11.68
N TYR A 91 15.32 -22.97 10.47
CA TYR A 91 15.60 -21.56 10.24
C TYR A 91 14.50 -20.66 10.83
N ARG A 92 13.23 -20.93 10.53
CA ARG A 92 12.09 -20.14 11.04
C ARG A 92 11.96 -20.18 12.56
N SER A 93 12.29 -21.31 13.17
CA SER A 93 12.19 -21.50 14.62
C SER A 93 13.33 -20.81 15.38
N PHE A 94 14.56 -20.85 14.84
CA PHE A 94 15.75 -20.48 15.60
C PHE A 94 16.56 -19.32 15.01
N PHE A 95 16.49 -19.06 13.70
CA PHE A 95 17.39 -18.13 13.01
C PHE A 95 16.67 -16.96 12.32
N HIS A 96 15.37 -17.07 12.09
CA HIS A 96 14.57 -16.06 11.44
C HIS A 96 14.47 -14.78 12.29
N ARG A 97 14.62 -13.63 11.63
CA ARG A 97 14.69 -12.30 12.28
C ARG A 97 13.48 -12.01 13.17
N LEU A 98 12.31 -12.56 12.85
CA LEU A 98 11.07 -12.38 13.63
C LEU A 98 10.86 -13.39 14.77
N ARG A 99 11.81 -14.28 15.08
CA ARG A 99 11.64 -15.35 16.09
C ARG A 99 11.34 -14.85 17.51
N HIS A 100 11.72 -13.61 17.81
CA HIS A 100 11.62 -12.99 19.12
C HIS A 100 10.25 -12.34 19.37
N PHE A 101 9.40 -12.21 18.34
CA PHE A 101 8.05 -11.68 18.50
C PHE A 101 7.13 -12.74 19.14
N PRO A 102 6.32 -12.36 20.14
CA PRO A 102 5.41 -13.27 20.82
C PRO A 102 4.29 -13.75 19.89
N GLY A 103 3.75 -14.94 20.15
CA GLY A 103 2.73 -15.57 19.31
C GLY A 103 2.82 -17.10 19.31
N ARG A 104 1.76 -17.77 18.87
CA ARG A 104 1.65 -19.23 18.85
C ARG A 104 2.72 -19.85 17.97
N TRP A 105 3.35 -20.92 18.47
CA TRP A 105 4.51 -21.55 17.84
C TRP A 105 4.28 -21.98 16.39
N GLY A 106 3.09 -22.54 16.07
CA GLY A 106 2.75 -22.94 14.70
C GLY A 106 2.74 -21.77 13.70
N ALA A 107 2.35 -20.57 14.15
CA ALA A 107 2.35 -19.36 13.32
C ALA A 107 3.78 -18.89 12.96
N ARG A 108 4.78 -19.26 13.78
CA ARG A 108 6.20 -18.96 13.52
C ARG A 108 6.76 -19.80 12.38
N ILE A 109 6.20 -20.99 12.17
CA ILE A 109 6.75 -22.00 11.26
C ILE A 109 6.11 -21.91 9.88
N SER A 110 4.79 -21.71 9.81
CA SER A 110 4.07 -21.79 8.55
C SER A 110 2.76 -21.02 8.53
N ARG A 111 2.42 -20.45 7.37
CA ARG A 111 1.09 -19.85 7.10
C ARG A 111 -0.04 -20.89 7.07
N PHE A 112 0.28 -22.19 6.94
CA PHE A 112 -0.73 -23.25 7.10
C PHE A 112 -1.39 -23.23 8.48
N TYR A 113 -0.67 -22.78 9.52
CA TYR A 113 -1.26 -22.55 10.83
C TYR A 113 -2.41 -21.53 10.73
N THR A 114 -2.18 -20.38 10.09
CA THR A 114 -3.19 -19.33 9.87
C THR A 114 -4.37 -19.84 9.05
N VAL A 115 -4.12 -20.59 7.97
CA VAL A 115 -5.20 -21.19 7.15
C VAL A 115 -6.04 -22.16 7.97
N LEU A 116 -5.41 -22.99 8.79
CA LEU A 116 -6.11 -23.90 9.69
C LEU A 116 -6.92 -23.14 10.75
N THR A 117 -6.37 -22.08 11.34
CA THR A 117 -7.07 -21.22 12.30
C THR A 117 -8.25 -20.48 11.66
N ILE A 118 -8.13 -20.00 10.41
CA ILE A 118 -9.25 -19.41 9.65
C ILE A 118 -10.36 -20.44 9.47
N LYS A 119 -9.99 -21.66 9.03
CA LYS A 119 -10.97 -22.73 8.80
C LYS A 119 -11.66 -23.17 10.09
N LEU A 120 -10.90 -23.38 11.16
CA LEU A 120 -11.42 -23.81 12.46
C LEU A 120 -12.24 -22.73 13.17
N SER A 121 -11.97 -21.45 12.90
CA SER A 121 -12.76 -20.32 13.40
C SER A 121 -14.01 -20.03 12.57
N GLY A 122 -14.33 -20.83 11.55
CA GLY A 122 -15.46 -20.58 10.66
C GLY A 122 -15.32 -19.27 9.88
N PHE A 123 -14.10 -18.96 9.42
CA PHE A 123 -13.73 -17.73 8.71
C PHE A 123 -13.79 -16.44 9.55
N LYS A 124 -13.96 -16.54 10.87
CA LYS A 124 -13.95 -15.41 11.81
C LYS A 124 -12.56 -15.14 12.39
N TYR A 125 -11.57 -15.00 11.51
CA TYR A 125 -10.18 -14.86 11.93
C TYR A 125 -9.89 -13.60 12.75
N HIS A 126 -10.67 -12.53 12.59
CA HIS A 126 -10.56 -11.30 13.37
C HIS A 126 -10.75 -11.52 14.89
N HIS A 127 -11.66 -12.40 15.31
CA HIS A 127 -11.82 -12.75 16.72
C HIS A 127 -10.68 -13.61 17.26
N GLU A 128 -10.09 -14.46 16.41
CA GLU A 128 -8.88 -15.21 16.80
C GLU A 128 -7.66 -14.30 16.89
N LEU A 129 -7.54 -13.30 16.02
CA LEU A 129 -6.54 -12.24 16.15
C LEU A 129 -6.72 -11.45 17.43
N GLU A 130 -7.94 -11.04 17.76
CA GLU A 130 -8.27 -10.35 19.01
C GLU A 130 -7.85 -11.15 20.25
N LYS A 131 -8.14 -12.46 20.29
CA LYS A 131 -7.65 -13.37 21.33
C LYS A 131 -6.13 -13.47 21.37
N LEU A 132 -5.47 -13.51 20.22
CA LEU A 132 -4.01 -13.56 20.12
C LEU A 132 -3.38 -12.26 20.61
N HIS A 133 -3.98 -11.10 20.33
CA HIS A 133 -3.55 -9.81 20.87
C HIS A 133 -3.78 -9.74 22.38
N ALA A 134 -4.89 -10.27 22.88
CA ALA A 134 -5.15 -10.37 24.31
C ALA A 134 -4.17 -11.31 25.04
N GLU A 135 -3.73 -12.40 24.40
CA GLU A 135 -2.83 -13.41 24.98
C GLU A 135 -1.34 -13.03 24.85
N PHE A 136 -0.94 -12.40 23.74
CA PHE A 136 0.47 -12.18 23.39
C PHE A 136 0.88 -10.69 23.32
N GLY A 137 -0.06 -9.77 23.52
CA GLY A 137 0.16 -8.32 23.58
C GLY A 137 0.02 -7.58 22.24
N ASP A 138 0.34 -6.28 22.27
CA ASP A 138 0.06 -5.31 21.21
C ASP A 138 0.79 -5.59 19.87
N PHE A 139 1.85 -6.40 19.89
CA PHE A 139 2.68 -6.65 18.72
C PHE A 139 2.41 -8.02 18.09
N VAL A 140 1.49 -8.01 17.13
CA VAL A 140 1.38 -8.99 16.04
C VAL A 140 1.64 -8.22 14.73
N ARG A 141 2.26 -8.83 13.71
CA ARG A 141 2.82 -8.14 12.53
C ARG A 141 1.80 -7.22 11.79
N THR A 142 1.83 -5.92 12.09
CA THR A 142 1.30 -4.79 11.30
C THR A 142 2.07 -3.50 11.66
N ALA A 143 2.71 -2.84 10.69
CA ALA A 143 3.62 -1.70 10.92
C ALA A 143 2.94 -0.32 11.12
N LEU A 144 1.60 -0.23 11.05
CA LEU A 144 0.91 1.06 10.97
C LEU A 144 0.64 1.73 12.32
N SER A 145 0.56 0.97 13.42
CA SER A 145 0.34 1.54 14.75
C SER A 145 1.46 2.47 15.21
N SER A 146 2.67 2.32 14.66
CA SER A 146 3.82 3.17 15.04
C SER A 146 3.79 4.59 14.47
N TYR A 147 2.94 4.89 13.47
CA TYR A 147 2.82 6.23 12.87
C TYR A 147 1.65 7.05 13.41
N GLN A 148 0.69 6.39 14.06
CA GLN A 148 -0.50 7.04 14.60
C GLN A 148 -0.19 8.21 15.56
N PRO A 149 0.78 8.10 16.50
CA PRO A 149 1.11 9.23 17.38
C PRO A 149 1.58 10.49 16.63
N GLN A 150 2.36 10.31 15.57
CA GLN A 150 2.89 11.40 14.74
C GLN A 150 1.76 12.06 13.94
N ILE A 151 0.87 11.26 13.37
CA ILE A 151 -0.32 11.75 12.66
C ILE A 151 -1.21 12.51 13.63
N GLN A 152 -1.50 11.95 14.81
CA GLN A 152 -2.32 12.61 15.81
C GLN A 152 -1.73 13.94 16.25
N LYS A 153 -0.41 14.01 16.47
CA LYS A 153 0.27 15.27 16.81
C LYS A 153 0.01 16.34 15.75
N LYS A 154 0.13 16.00 14.46
CA LYS A 154 -0.13 16.96 13.37
C LYS A 154 -1.61 17.31 13.22
N VAL A 155 -2.53 16.39 13.49
CA VAL A 155 -3.97 16.70 13.56
C VAL A 155 -4.25 17.67 14.71
N ASN A 156 -3.66 17.48 15.89
CA ASN A 156 -3.88 18.39 17.02
C ASN A 156 -3.45 19.83 16.68
N ILE A 157 -2.31 20.00 16.01
CA ILE A 157 -1.85 21.33 15.55
C ILE A 157 -2.83 21.90 14.51
N LEU A 158 -3.32 21.09 13.56
CA LEU A 158 -4.35 21.52 12.62
C LEU A 158 -5.61 22.00 13.36
N ILE A 159 -6.09 21.25 14.35
CA ILE A 159 -7.27 21.63 15.16
C ILE A 159 -7.01 22.94 15.92
N GLU A 160 -5.84 23.11 16.53
CA GLU A 160 -5.45 24.37 17.20
C GLU A 160 -5.49 25.56 16.24
N GLN A 161 -4.92 25.40 15.03
CA GLN A 161 -4.92 26.44 14.00
C GLN A 161 -6.33 26.78 13.49
N LEU A 162 -7.23 25.78 13.43
CA LEU A 162 -8.65 25.99 13.11
C LEU A 162 -9.40 26.68 14.25
N LYS A 163 -9.11 26.35 15.52
CA LYS A 163 -9.68 27.05 16.69
C LYS A 163 -9.27 28.52 16.74
N ASP A 164 -8.01 28.84 16.47
CA ASP A 164 -7.52 30.23 16.39
C ASP A 164 -8.21 31.04 15.26
N ARG A 165 -8.78 30.33 14.29
CA ARG A 165 -9.51 30.86 13.13
C ARG A 165 -11.01 30.58 13.19
N GLN A 166 -11.54 30.24 14.36
CA GLN A 166 -12.96 29.98 14.52
C GLN A 166 -13.80 31.16 14.02
N ASP A 167 -14.89 30.84 13.33
CA ASP A 167 -15.85 31.79 12.75
C ASP A 167 -15.22 32.77 11.73
N LYS A 168 -14.01 32.47 11.24
CA LYS A 168 -13.33 33.21 10.16
C LYS A 168 -13.34 32.39 8.87
N ASP A 169 -13.12 33.09 7.76
CA ASP A 169 -12.84 32.50 6.46
C ASP A 169 -11.47 31.80 6.48
N VAL A 170 -11.47 30.49 6.22
CA VAL A 170 -10.29 29.63 6.15
C VAL A 170 -10.20 28.99 4.77
N GLU A 171 -9.11 29.26 4.06
CA GLU A 171 -8.77 28.53 2.83
C GLU A 171 -8.33 27.09 3.16
N ILE A 172 -9.28 26.17 3.27
CA ILE A 172 -9.03 24.83 3.80
C ILE A 172 -8.17 23.97 2.86
N THR A 173 -8.18 24.25 1.56
CA THR A 173 -7.30 23.58 0.59
C THR A 173 -5.84 23.70 1.02
N GLN A 174 -5.38 24.91 1.34
CA GLN A 174 -4.03 25.16 1.81
C GLN A 174 -3.73 24.46 3.15
N TRP A 175 -4.65 24.49 4.12
CA TRP A 175 -4.44 23.86 5.43
C TRP A 175 -4.37 22.32 5.36
N THR A 176 -5.16 21.69 4.48
CA THR A 176 -5.08 20.24 4.25
C THR A 176 -3.78 19.82 3.57
N GLN A 177 -3.23 20.68 2.71
CA GLN A 177 -1.89 20.52 2.16
C GLN A 177 -0.85 20.62 3.28
N TYR A 178 -0.83 21.70 4.07
CA TYR A 178 0.10 21.85 5.19
C TYR A 178 0.11 20.64 6.11
N TYR A 179 -1.08 20.15 6.47
CA TYR A 179 -1.24 18.93 7.26
C TYR A 179 -0.60 17.71 6.62
N SER A 180 -0.96 17.39 5.38
CA SER A 180 -0.53 16.14 4.75
C SER A 180 0.96 16.14 4.43
N PHE A 181 1.54 17.29 4.09
CA PHE A 181 2.97 17.44 3.86
C PHE A 181 3.78 17.33 5.15
N ASP A 182 3.36 17.97 6.23
CA ASP A 182 4.00 17.83 7.54
C ASP A 182 3.97 16.38 8.04
N VAL A 183 2.83 15.69 7.88
CA VAL A 183 2.70 14.25 8.21
C VAL A 183 3.70 13.42 7.40
N MET A 184 3.76 13.64 6.08
CA MET A 184 4.65 12.87 5.23
C MET A 184 6.13 13.23 5.39
N GLY A 185 6.46 14.47 5.75
CA GLY A 185 7.81 14.86 6.15
C GLY A 185 8.30 14.04 7.35
N GLU A 186 7.47 13.92 8.38
CA GLU A 186 7.78 13.14 9.59
C GLU A 186 7.85 11.64 9.29
N ILE A 187 6.89 11.09 8.54
CA ILE A 187 6.84 9.65 8.23
C ILE A 187 7.93 9.22 7.25
N THR A 188 8.28 10.08 6.29
CA THR A 188 9.24 9.73 5.23
C THR A 188 10.66 10.01 5.67
N PHE A 189 10.92 11.25 6.12
CA PHE A 189 12.26 11.75 6.39
C PHE A 189 12.54 11.99 7.86
N LYS A 190 11.56 11.74 8.76
CA LYS A 190 11.64 12.17 10.16
C LYS A 190 11.92 13.67 10.28
N LYS A 191 11.27 14.44 9.41
CA LYS A 191 11.47 15.88 9.27
C LYS A 191 10.16 16.62 9.39
N ASP A 192 10.09 17.51 10.37
CA ASP A 192 9.02 18.47 10.49
C ASP A 192 9.24 19.64 9.51
N PHE A 193 8.33 19.85 8.57
CA PHE A 193 8.36 21.01 7.66
C PHE A 193 7.72 22.26 8.25
N ARG A 194 7.03 22.12 9.40
CA ARG A 194 6.45 23.20 10.22
C ARG A 194 5.42 24.08 9.50
N GLN A 195 4.79 23.57 8.45
CA GLN A 195 3.86 24.39 7.66
C GLN A 195 2.56 24.66 8.41
N LEU A 196 2.09 23.70 9.21
CA LEU A 196 0.93 23.90 10.06
C LEU A 196 1.20 24.97 11.13
N GLU A 197 2.38 24.94 11.73
CA GLU A 197 2.78 25.86 12.79
C GLU A 197 3.01 27.29 12.25
N GLU A 198 3.60 27.41 11.06
CA GLU A 198 3.96 28.69 10.47
C GLU A 198 2.85 29.29 9.58
N GLY A 199 1.91 28.46 9.11
CA GLY A 199 0.86 28.88 8.20
C GLY A 199 1.37 29.31 6.82
N THR A 200 2.57 28.86 6.44
CA THR A 200 3.22 29.24 5.17
C THR A 200 3.59 27.99 4.36
N GLU A 201 3.50 28.13 3.04
CA GLU A 201 3.86 27.04 2.13
C GLU A 201 5.38 26.91 2.02
N HIS A 202 5.87 25.68 2.17
CA HIS A 202 7.28 25.37 1.97
C HIS A 202 7.63 25.39 0.48
N PHE A 203 8.70 26.10 0.09
CA PHE A 203 9.09 26.31 -1.32
C PHE A 203 9.19 25.03 -2.17
N ALA A 204 9.57 23.91 -1.54
CA ALA A 204 9.68 22.62 -2.20
C ALA A 204 8.31 22.10 -2.69
N ILE A 205 7.23 22.43 -1.99
CA ILE A 205 5.86 22.03 -2.36
C ILE A 205 5.37 22.88 -3.50
N THR A 206 5.59 24.20 -3.46
CA THR A 206 5.34 25.08 -4.60
C THR A 206 6.04 24.57 -5.86
N ALA A 207 7.30 24.13 -5.74
CA ALA A 207 8.04 23.52 -6.84
C ALA A 207 7.46 22.16 -7.28
N MET A 208 6.95 21.37 -6.34
CA MET A 208 6.28 20.10 -6.62
C MET A 208 4.97 20.30 -7.39
N HIS A 209 4.10 21.23 -6.98
CA HIS A 209 2.86 21.53 -7.70
C HIS A 209 3.13 22.08 -9.10
N ALA A 210 4.09 23.02 -9.23
CA ALA A 210 4.51 23.51 -10.54
C ALA A 210 5.07 22.39 -11.44
N GLN A 211 5.73 21.39 -10.85
CA GLN A 211 6.17 20.18 -11.56
C GLN A 211 4.99 19.31 -12.00
N LEU A 212 3.99 19.09 -11.15
CA LEU A 212 2.80 18.30 -11.49
C LEU A 212 2.02 18.93 -12.65
N GLU A 213 1.87 20.25 -12.67
CA GLU A 213 1.27 20.96 -13.81
C GLU A 213 2.02 20.71 -15.13
N GLN A 214 3.36 20.71 -15.10
CA GLN A 214 4.18 20.36 -16.27
C GLN A 214 3.98 18.90 -16.70
N ILE A 215 3.82 17.97 -15.74
CA ILE A 215 3.51 16.57 -16.03
C ILE A 215 2.12 16.45 -16.65
N GLY A 216 1.12 17.20 -16.19
CA GLY A 216 -0.20 17.25 -16.81
C GLY A 216 -0.15 17.63 -18.28
N LEU A 217 0.64 18.66 -18.62
CA LEU A 217 0.80 19.12 -20.01
C LEU A 217 1.63 18.16 -20.87
N LEU A 218 2.74 17.65 -20.34
CA LEU A 218 3.74 16.90 -21.11
C LEU A 218 3.61 15.38 -20.97
N GLY A 219 2.69 14.89 -20.13
CA GLY A 219 2.51 13.48 -19.81
C GLY A 219 2.12 12.62 -21.02
N ALA A 220 1.47 13.22 -22.03
CA ALA A 220 1.19 12.58 -23.31
C ALA A 220 2.45 12.35 -24.17
N MET A 221 3.57 12.99 -23.83
CA MET A 221 4.86 12.86 -24.50
C MET A 221 5.98 12.51 -23.50
N PRO A 222 5.98 11.28 -22.92
CA PRO A 222 6.97 10.92 -21.90
C PRO A 222 8.43 11.10 -22.35
N TRP A 223 8.71 10.89 -23.64
CA TRP A 223 10.03 11.08 -24.23
C TRP A 223 10.52 12.54 -24.12
N LEU A 224 9.63 13.52 -24.22
CA LEU A 224 9.96 14.94 -24.15
C LEU A 224 10.27 15.34 -22.71
N LEU A 225 9.49 14.87 -21.74
CA LEU A 225 9.77 15.09 -20.32
C LEU A 225 11.16 14.52 -19.95
N HIS A 226 11.46 13.30 -20.40
CA HIS A 226 12.78 12.68 -20.19
C HIS A 226 13.92 13.49 -20.83
N LEU A 227 13.70 14.07 -22.01
CA LEU A 227 14.68 14.92 -22.67
C LEU A 227 14.93 16.21 -21.87
N LEU A 228 13.87 16.91 -21.46
CA LEU A 228 13.96 18.18 -20.73
C LEU A 228 14.70 18.04 -19.39
N VAL A 229 14.42 16.98 -18.62
CA VAL A 229 15.07 16.73 -17.33
C VAL A 229 16.58 16.42 -17.48
N ARG A 230 17.02 15.95 -18.65
CA ARG A 230 18.44 15.68 -18.92
C ARG A 230 19.23 16.88 -19.43
N ILE A 231 18.57 17.94 -19.89
CA ILE A 231 19.23 19.14 -20.39
C ILE A 231 19.42 20.13 -19.23
N PRO A 232 20.67 20.53 -18.90
CA PRO A 232 20.93 21.48 -17.83
C PRO A 232 20.15 22.79 -18.03
N GLY A 233 19.47 23.26 -16.99
CA GLY A 233 18.66 24.48 -17.02
C GLY A 233 17.23 24.31 -17.54
N LEU A 234 16.88 23.18 -18.17
CA LEU A 234 15.52 22.92 -18.68
C LEU A 234 14.66 22.04 -17.77
N ALA A 235 15.24 21.47 -16.71
CA ALA A 235 14.50 20.67 -15.72
C ALA A 235 13.53 21.51 -14.87
N GLY A 236 13.73 22.83 -14.76
CA GLY A 236 12.78 23.74 -14.11
C GLY A 236 12.38 23.32 -12.67
N PRO A 237 11.08 23.36 -12.31
CA PRO A 237 10.57 22.95 -11.00
C PRO A 237 10.96 21.52 -10.59
N TYR A 238 11.11 20.60 -11.56
CA TYR A 238 11.58 19.23 -11.29
C TYR A 238 12.89 19.27 -10.51
N ALA A 239 13.89 20.03 -10.97
CA ALA A 239 15.22 20.04 -10.37
C ALA A 239 15.23 20.69 -8.98
N ILE A 240 14.35 21.66 -8.73
CA ILE A 240 14.23 22.32 -7.42
C ILE A 240 13.71 21.32 -6.38
N PHE A 241 12.60 20.65 -6.70
CA PHE A 241 12.00 19.68 -5.80
C PHE A 241 12.86 18.42 -5.63
N ASP A 242 13.42 17.89 -6.73
CA ASP A 242 14.33 16.74 -6.71
C ASP A 242 15.56 17.00 -5.83
N LYS A 243 16.20 18.16 -6.00
CA LYS A 243 17.35 18.57 -5.17
C LYS A 243 16.98 18.61 -3.69
N TYR A 244 15.81 19.13 -3.34
CA TYR A 244 15.34 19.17 -1.96
C TYR A 244 15.15 17.76 -1.39
N CYS A 245 14.45 16.87 -2.12
CA CYS A 245 14.26 15.48 -1.70
C CYS A 245 15.60 14.73 -1.52
N VAL A 246 16.54 14.91 -2.45
CA VAL A 246 17.91 14.35 -2.34
C VAL A 246 18.59 14.83 -1.06
N GLN A 247 18.47 16.13 -0.74
CA GLN A 247 19.04 16.69 0.50
C GLN A 247 18.41 16.05 1.75
N GLN A 248 17.09 15.89 1.79
CA GLN A 248 16.42 15.24 2.93
C GLN A 248 16.84 13.77 3.09
N VAL A 249 16.94 13.02 1.99
CA VAL A 249 17.39 11.62 2.03
C VAL A 249 18.85 11.51 2.48
N GLU A 250 19.75 12.35 1.97
CA GLU A 250 21.16 12.32 2.39
C GLU A 250 21.34 12.77 3.85
N GLN A 251 20.57 13.77 4.31
CA GLN A 251 20.54 14.14 5.73
C GLN A 251 20.10 12.95 6.58
N ARG A 252 18.95 12.34 6.26
CA ARG A 252 18.41 11.23 7.04
C ARG A 252 19.34 10.01 7.03
N LYS A 253 20.01 9.75 5.91
CA LYS A 253 21.03 8.72 5.76
C LYS A 253 22.28 8.99 6.60
N ALA A 254 22.72 10.24 6.71
CA ALA A 254 23.82 10.62 7.59
C ALA A 254 23.46 10.37 9.06
N GLU A 255 22.23 10.69 9.47
CA GLU A 255 21.72 10.41 10.82
C GLU A 255 21.58 8.90 11.10
N TRP A 256 21.08 8.12 10.13
CA TRP A 256 20.95 6.65 10.25
C TRP A 256 22.30 5.97 10.49
N ARG A 257 23.37 6.44 9.83
CA ARG A 257 24.73 5.90 9.98
C ARG A 257 25.34 6.10 11.38
N GLN A 258 24.78 7.00 12.19
CA GLN A 258 25.27 7.22 13.55
C GLN A 258 24.86 6.07 14.49
N ASP A 259 23.77 5.37 14.19
CA ASP A 259 23.25 4.25 15.00
C ASP A 259 22.38 3.33 14.12
N THR A 260 23.05 2.39 13.43
CA THR A 260 22.40 1.43 12.51
C THR A 260 21.71 0.26 13.24
N GLU A 261 21.95 0.10 14.54
CA GLU A 261 21.28 -0.91 15.38
C GLU A 261 19.90 -0.43 15.84
N LYS A 262 19.64 0.88 15.77
CA LYS A 262 18.35 1.47 16.13
C LYS A 262 17.22 0.92 15.27
N ARG A 263 16.09 0.64 15.92
CA ARG A 263 14.86 0.26 15.22
C ARG A 263 14.44 1.39 14.25
N PRO A 264 14.19 1.09 12.96
CA PRO A 264 13.67 2.07 12.01
C PRO A 264 12.35 2.68 12.47
N THR A 265 12.16 3.97 12.19
CA THR A 265 10.98 4.74 12.63
C THR A 265 10.31 5.52 11.51
N ASP A 266 10.86 5.49 10.30
CA ASP A 266 10.46 6.29 9.14
C ASP A 266 10.78 5.51 7.86
N VAL A 267 10.13 5.86 6.74
CA VAL A 267 10.24 5.12 5.46
C VAL A 267 11.70 5.02 5.02
N ILE A 268 12.46 6.12 5.04
CA ILE A 268 13.86 6.10 4.60
C ILE A 268 14.71 5.20 5.50
N SER A 269 14.52 5.22 6.81
CA SER A 269 15.24 4.30 7.72
C SER A 269 14.92 2.83 7.47
N TRP A 270 13.68 2.49 7.08
CA TRP A 270 13.33 1.12 6.67
C TRP A 270 14.01 0.72 5.36
N LEU A 271 14.05 1.63 4.37
CA LEU A 271 14.74 1.38 3.10
C LEU A 271 16.26 1.25 3.26
N LEU A 272 16.86 2.09 4.13
CA LEU A 272 18.28 2.01 4.48
C LEU A 272 18.59 0.71 5.20
N LYS A 273 17.76 0.31 6.18
CA LYS A 273 17.91 -0.96 6.86
C LYS A 273 17.84 -2.14 5.91
N ALA A 274 16.85 -2.18 5.00
CA ALA A 274 16.73 -3.24 4.01
C ALA A 274 18.00 -3.35 3.14
N LYS A 275 18.59 -2.20 2.77
CA LYS A 275 19.85 -2.14 2.03
C LYS A 275 21.04 -2.64 2.84
N ASP A 276 21.18 -2.22 4.09
CA ASP A 276 22.25 -2.64 4.99
C ASP A 276 22.15 -4.16 5.28
N ASP A 277 20.93 -4.67 5.38
CA ASP A 277 20.62 -6.07 5.63
C ASP A 277 20.71 -6.97 4.37
N GLY A 278 21.00 -6.38 3.20
CA GLY A 278 21.15 -7.09 1.91
C GLY A 278 19.86 -7.70 1.36
N GLU A 279 18.70 -7.10 1.65
CA GLU A 279 17.40 -7.60 1.20
C GLU A 279 17.20 -7.42 -0.31
N ALA A 280 16.58 -8.40 -0.98
CA ALA A 280 16.31 -8.36 -2.42
C ALA A 280 15.41 -7.18 -2.83
N SER A 281 14.55 -6.73 -1.92
CA SER A 281 13.64 -5.59 -2.09
C SER A 281 14.30 -4.23 -1.86
N ALA A 282 15.58 -4.18 -1.46
CA ALA A 282 16.27 -2.93 -1.19
C ALA A 282 16.48 -2.11 -2.47
N SER A 283 16.48 -0.79 -2.32
CA SER A 283 16.76 0.12 -3.44
C SER A 283 18.12 -0.22 -4.08
N PRO A 284 18.16 -0.55 -5.40
CA PRO A 284 19.35 -1.13 -6.03
C PRO A 284 20.49 -0.12 -6.20
N SER A 285 20.19 1.18 -6.09
CA SER A 285 21.18 2.24 -6.21
C SER A 285 20.88 3.40 -5.24
N ASN A 286 21.86 4.28 -5.03
CA ASN A 286 21.62 5.50 -4.25
C ASN A 286 20.60 6.42 -4.93
N ARG A 287 20.61 6.45 -6.27
CA ARG A 287 19.63 7.18 -7.06
C ARG A 287 18.21 6.62 -6.84
N SER A 288 18.06 5.30 -6.86
CA SER A 288 16.77 4.66 -6.57
C SER A 288 16.26 5.05 -5.19
N LEU A 289 17.13 5.09 -4.16
CA LEU A 289 16.73 5.55 -2.82
C LEU A 289 16.27 7.01 -2.81
N HIS A 290 16.90 7.89 -3.60
CA HIS A 290 16.44 9.28 -3.78
C HIS A 290 15.07 9.33 -4.45
N ASP A 291 14.88 8.53 -5.49
CA ASP A 291 13.61 8.42 -6.22
C ASP A 291 12.48 7.89 -5.31
N GLU A 292 12.76 6.91 -4.44
CA GLU A 292 11.81 6.39 -3.43
C GLU A 292 11.41 7.49 -2.43
N GLY A 293 12.36 8.27 -1.92
CA GLY A 293 12.08 9.37 -1.00
C GLY A 293 11.21 10.47 -1.63
N ARG A 294 11.51 10.81 -2.89
CA ARG A 294 10.71 11.76 -3.67
C ARG A 294 9.30 11.21 -3.92
N LEU A 295 9.18 9.95 -4.34
CA LEU A 295 7.91 9.28 -4.60
C LEU A 295 7.04 9.23 -3.33
N ALA A 296 7.63 8.86 -2.19
CA ALA A 296 6.91 8.73 -0.93
C ALA A 296 6.24 10.05 -0.49
N ILE A 297 6.95 11.19 -0.59
CA ILE A 297 6.37 12.49 -0.30
C ILE A 297 5.22 12.80 -1.28
N VAL A 298 5.47 12.81 -2.59
CA VAL A 298 4.45 13.21 -3.58
C VAL A 298 3.21 12.32 -3.48
N ALA A 299 3.40 11.01 -3.42
CA ALA A 299 2.29 10.05 -3.43
C ALA A 299 1.49 10.08 -2.13
N GLY A 300 2.14 10.32 -0.98
CA GLY A 300 1.48 10.30 0.33
C GLY A 300 0.81 11.61 0.72
N SER A 301 1.41 12.76 0.39
CA SER A 301 0.91 14.06 0.86
C SER A 301 -0.18 14.62 -0.05
N ASP A 302 0.11 14.79 -1.34
CA ASP A 302 -0.77 15.49 -2.29
C ASP A 302 -2.11 14.77 -2.47
N THR A 303 -2.07 13.43 -2.52
CA THR A 303 -3.28 12.61 -2.67
C THR A 303 -4.17 12.65 -1.43
N THR A 304 -3.58 12.59 -0.24
CA THR A 304 -4.30 12.64 1.04
C THR A 304 -4.89 14.03 1.27
N ALA A 305 -4.12 15.10 1.04
CA ALA A 305 -4.58 16.48 1.17
C ALA A 305 -5.79 16.74 0.28
N THR A 306 -5.67 16.37 -1.01
CA THR A 306 -6.74 16.54 -1.99
C THR A 306 -7.99 15.78 -1.61
N THR A 307 -7.85 14.56 -1.06
CA THR A 307 -9.01 13.79 -0.62
C THR A 307 -9.68 14.43 0.61
N ILE A 308 -8.91 14.88 1.60
CA ILE A 308 -9.44 15.56 2.79
C ILE A 308 -10.18 16.83 2.41
N ALA A 309 -9.62 17.65 1.50
CA ALA A 309 -10.29 18.86 1.01
C ALA A 309 -11.66 18.55 0.37
N HIS A 310 -11.74 17.51 -0.48
CA HIS A 310 -13.02 17.08 -1.05
C HIS A 310 -13.99 16.50 -0.02
N ILE A 311 -13.50 15.78 1.00
CA ILE A 311 -14.36 15.31 2.10
C ILE A 311 -14.99 16.53 2.78
N LEU A 312 -14.19 17.53 3.15
CA LEU A 312 -14.68 18.74 3.83
C LEU A 312 -15.64 19.54 2.93
N TYR A 313 -15.39 19.63 1.63
CA TYR A 313 -16.33 20.19 0.66
C TYR A 313 -17.69 19.47 0.68
N TYR A 314 -17.68 18.14 0.58
CA TYR A 314 -18.93 17.37 0.56
C TYR A 314 -19.68 17.46 1.88
N LEU A 315 -18.97 17.45 3.01
CA LEU A 315 -19.57 17.61 4.33
C LEU A 315 -20.17 19.02 4.52
N ALA A 316 -19.51 20.07 4.05
CA ALA A 316 -20.02 21.44 4.11
C ALA A 316 -21.24 21.68 3.20
N THR A 317 -21.29 21.01 2.04
CA THR A 317 -22.40 21.12 1.08
C THR A 317 -23.55 20.14 1.34
N HIS A 318 -23.33 19.11 2.18
CA HIS A 318 -24.35 18.13 2.57
C HIS A 318 -24.49 18.07 4.11
N PRO A 319 -25.10 19.09 4.75
CA PRO A 319 -25.19 19.15 6.21
C PRO A 319 -25.85 17.93 6.85
N ALA A 320 -26.82 17.30 6.19
CA ALA A 320 -27.47 16.09 6.68
C ALA A 320 -26.49 14.90 6.76
N VAL A 321 -25.57 14.78 5.80
CA VAL A 321 -24.51 13.78 5.84
C VAL A 321 -23.55 14.10 6.99
N TYR A 322 -23.15 15.36 7.13
CA TYR A 322 -22.23 15.74 8.19
C TYR A 322 -22.79 15.52 9.59
N GLN A 323 -24.07 15.86 9.82
CA GLN A 323 -24.76 15.56 11.09
C GLN A 323 -24.80 14.07 11.40
N LYS A 324 -24.98 13.21 10.39
CA LYS A 324 -24.96 11.76 10.59
C LYS A 324 -23.57 11.23 10.94
N LEU A 325 -22.53 11.78 10.31
CA LEU A 325 -21.14 11.49 10.68
C LEU A 325 -20.84 11.95 12.12
N GLN A 326 -21.23 13.17 12.48
CA GLN A 326 -21.09 13.70 13.83
C GLN A 326 -21.77 12.80 14.88
N ARG A 327 -22.98 12.28 14.61
CA ARG A 327 -23.65 11.31 15.50
C ARG A 327 -22.84 10.01 15.67
N GLU A 328 -22.32 9.43 14.59
CA GLU A 328 -21.48 8.23 14.68
C GLU A 328 -20.21 8.50 15.49
N VAL A 329 -19.63 9.69 15.33
CA VAL A 329 -18.46 10.13 16.08
C VAL A 329 -18.76 10.30 17.57
N ASP A 330 -19.95 10.78 17.94
CA ASP A 330 -20.41 10.90 19.33
C ASP A 330 -20.73 9.55 19.97
N GLU A 331 -21.35 8.65 19.21
CA GLU A 331 -21.62 7.28 19.67
C GLU A 331 -20.31 6.51 19.94
N ALA A 332 -19.25 6.86 19.23
CA ALA A 332 -17.89 6.36 19.44
C ALA A 332 -17.10 7.17 20.50
N TYR A 333 -17.71 8.14 21.18
CA TYR A 333 -17.05 8.95 22.21
C TYR A 333 -16.64 8.06 23.39
N GLY A 334 -15.34 8.05 23.72
CA GLY A 334 -14.76 7.16 24.73
C GLY A 334 -14.10 5.88 24.18
N VAL A 335 -14.21 5.59 22.88
CA VAL A 335 -13.33 4.62 22.22
C VAL A 335 -11.91 5.20 22.23
N GLN A 336 -11.00 4.56 22.97
CA GLN A 336 -9.63 5.08 23.19
C GLN A 336 -8.83 5.25 21.89
N ASP A 337 -9.16 4.47 20.86
CA ASP A 337 -8.50 4.56 19.57
C ASP A 337 -9.26 5.48 18.60
N ILE A 338 -8.74 6.69 18.41
CA ILE A 338 -9.26 7.65 17.43
C ILE A 338 -9.13 7.15 15.98
N ALA A 339 -8.18 6.24 15.71
CA ALA A 339 -8.00 5.62 14.41
C ALA A 339 -8.97 4.46 14.13
N HIS A 340 -9.79 4.07 15.12
CA HIS A 340 -10.77 3.01 14.96
C HIS A 340 -11.69 3.32 13.77
N PRO A 341 -11.84 2.40 12.79
CA PRO A 341 -12.70 2.62 11.64
C PRO A 341 -14.15 2.80 12.09
N LEU A 342 -14.78 3.89 11.66
CA LEU A 342 -16.21 4.12 11.84
C LEU A 342 -16.93 3.86 10.51
N PRO A 343 -17.96 3.00 10.46
CA PRO A 343 -18.60 2.58 9.20
C PRO A 343 -19.06 3.74 8.31
N TYR A 344 -19.67 4.77 8.87
CA TYR A 344 -20.16 5.92 8.12
C TYR A 344 -19.03 6.86 7.71
N LEU A 345 -18.00 7.04 8.54
CA LEU A 345 -16.78 7.74 8.12
C LEU A 345 -16.10 7.06 6.94
N GLU A 346 -15.98 5.73 6.95
CA GLU A 346 -15.45 4.96 5.81
C GLU A 346 -16.31 5.15 4.56
N ALA A 347 -17.63 5.17 4.74
CA ALA A 347 -18.56 5.42 3.66
C ALA A 347 -18.42 6.82 3.05
N VAL A 348 -18.21 7.85 3.87
CA VAL A 348 -17.92 9.22 3.43
C VAL A 348 -16.59 9.30 2.66
N ILE A 349 -15.54 8.65 3.17
CA ILE A 349 -14.23 8.60 2.50
C ILE A 349 -14.36 7.89 1.15
N ASN A 350 -15.02 6.73 1.11
CA ASN A 350 -15.18 5.95 -0.12
C ASN A 350 -16.04 6.66 -1.16
N GLU A 351 -17.14 7.31 -0.75
CA GLU A 351 -17.98 8.07 -1.68
C GLU A 351 -17.26 9.30 -2.22
N THR A 352 -16.43 9.95 -1.40
CA THR A 352 -15.55 11.03 -1.86
C THR A 352 -14.57 10.52 -2.90
N LEU A 353 -13.85 9.42 -2.61
CA LEU A 353 -12.90 8.81 -3.54
C LEU A 353 -13.56 8.29 -4.81
N ARG A 354 -14.85 7.92 -4.76
CA ARG A 354 -15.64 7.49 -5.93
C ARG A 354 -15.90 8.68 -6.86
N LEU A 355 -16.41 9.78 -6.31
CA LEU A 355 -16.78 10.97 -7.08
C LEU A 355 -15.59 11.82 -7.51
N LYS A 356 -14.53 11.85 -6.69
CA LYS A 356 -13.31 12.66 -6.87
C LYS A 356 -12.06 11.81 -6.66
N PRO A 357 -11.81 10.78 -7.52
CA PRO A 357 -10.56 10.04 -7.48
C PRO A 357 -9.38 10.97 -7.78
N VAL A 358 -8.35 10.95 -6.95
CA VAL A 358 -7.23 11.90 -7.06
C VAL A 358 -6.37 11.66 -8.30
N VAL A 359 -6.40 10.45 -8.89
CA VAL A 359 -5.75 10.11 -10.16
C VAL A 359 -6.84 9.84 -11.21
N PRO A 360 -7.52 10.89 -11.72
CA PRO A 360 -8.81 10.75 -12.42
C PRO A 360 -8.69 10.03 -13.77
N SER A 361 -7.65 10.33 -14.55
CA SER A 361 -7.35 9.62 -15.80
C SER A 361 -6.89 8.18 -15.58
N GLY A 362 -6.56 7.77 -14.35
CA GLY A 362 -6.02 6.46 -14.06
C GLY A 362 -4.55 6.30 -14.48
N GLN A 363 -3.99 5.12 -14.21
CA GLN A 363 -2.59 4.81 -14.51
C GLN A 363 -2.45 4.06 -15.82
N MET A 364 -1.35 4.33 -16.52
CA MET A 364 -0.96 3.63 -17.75
C MET A 364 -0.47 2.20 -17.46
N ARG A 365 -0.75 1.29 -18.40
CA ARG A 365 -0.19 -0.06 -18.50
C ARG A 365 0.26 -0.29 -19.94
N VAL A 366 1.22 -1.19 -20.15
CA VAL A 366 1.68 -1.59 -21.49
C VAL A 366 1.29 -3.03 -21.72
N THR A 367 0.66 -3.33 -22.85
CA THR A 367 0.32 -4.71 -23.23
C THR A 367 1.59 -5.53 -23.52
N PRO A 368 1.59 -6.85 -23.25
CA PRO A 368 2.76 -7.69 -23.53
C PRO A 368 3.06 -7.70 -25.04
N PRO A 369 4.28 -8.04 -25.49
CA PRO A 369 4.66 -7.98 -26.90
C PRO A 369 3.75 -8.75 -27.85
N GLU A 370 3.16 -9.85 -27.39
CA GLU A 370 2.21 -10.69 -28.11
C GLU A 370 0.79 -10.09 -28.22
N GLY A 371 0.51 -8.99 -27.52
CA GLY A 371 -0.84 -8.44 -27.38
C GLY A 371 -1.69 -9.23 -26.39
N LEU A 372 -2.94 -8.83 -26.21
CA LEU A 372 -3.90 -9.53 -25.35
C LEU A 372 -5.32 -9.31 -25.83
N PHE A 373 -6.23 -10.22 -25.48
CA PHE A 373 -7.67 -10.02 -25.65
C PHE A 373 -8.27 -9.42 -24.38
N ILE A 374 -9.06 -8.35 -24.52
CA ILE A 374 -10.01 -7.90 -23.50
C ILE A 374 -11.40 -8.26 -24.02
N ASP A 375 -12.03 -9.26 -23.42
CA ASP A 375 -13.21 -9.92 -23.96
C ASP A 375 -13.00 -10.32 -25.44
N GLU A 376 -13.84 -9.83 -26.34
CA GLU A 376 -13.78 -10.11 -27.78
C GLU A 376 -12.81 -9.19 -28.55
N VAL A 377 -12.17 -8.23 -27.87
CA VAL A 377 -11.33 -7.20 -28.51
C VAL A 377 -9.85 -7.52 -28.35
N PHE A 378 -9.16 -7.77 -29.46
CA PHE A 378 -7.70 -7.90 -29.48
C PHE A 378 -7.03 -6.52 -29.39
N ILE A 379 -6.15 -6.35 -28.40
CA ILE A 379 -5.27 -5.19 -28.25
C ILE A 379 -3.85 -5.60 -28.65
N PRO A 380 -3.25 -4.94 -29.65
CA PRO A 380 -1.88 -5.23 -30.07
C PRO A 380 -0.86 -5.07 -28.94
N GLY A 381 0.28 -5.76 -29.08
CA GLY A 381 1.36 -5.68 -28.11
C GLY A 381 2.06 -4.32 -28.08
N ASN A 382 2.69 -4.02 -26.95
CA ASN A 382 3.36 -2.73 -26.68
C ASN A 382 2.44 -1.50 -26.80
N THR A 383 1.14 -1.69 -26.58
CA THR A 383 0.14 -0.63 -26.59
C THR A 383 -0.03 -0.09 -25.18
N ILE A 384 -0.01 1.23 -25.03
CA ILE A 384 -0.37 1.89 -23.77
C ILE A 384 -1.89 1.85 -23.61
N VAL A 385 -2.35 1.27 -22.52
CA VAL A 385 -3.76 1.23 -22.14
C VAL A 385 -3.96 1.93 -20.80
N VAL A 386 -5.12 2.53 -20.62
CA VAL A 386 -5.49 3.29 -19.41
C VAL A 386 -6.91 2.91 -19.01
N VAL A 387 -7.13 2.78 -17.71
CA VAL A 387 -8.45 2.53 -17.12
C VAL A 387 -8.86 3.79 -16.35
N PRO A 388 -9.71 4.67 -16.92
CA PRO A 388 -10.01 5.97 -16.32
C PRO A 388 -10.90 5.82 -15.08
N GLN A 389 -10.34 6.14 -13.91
CA GLN A 389 -11.04 6.03 -12.63
C GLN A 389 -12.25 6.96 -12.57
N TYR A 390 -12.08 8.22 -12.96
CA TYR A 390 -13.14 9.24 -12.88
C TYR A 390 -14.38 8.84 -13.67
N LEU A 391 -14.20 8.30 -14.88
CA LEU A 391 -15.31 7.87 -15.72
C LEU A 391 -15.98 6.63 -15.17
N LEU A 392 -15.22 5.58 -14.85
CA LEU A 392 -15.80 4.30 -14.41
C LEU A 392 -16.50 4.39 -13.06
N GLN A 393 -15.94 5.16 -12.12
CA GLN A 393 -16.51 5.34 -10.79
C GLN A 393 -17.77 6.23 -10.80
N ARG A 394 -18.05 6.93 -11.90
CA ARG A 394 -19.20 7.82 -12.10
C ARG A 394 -20.15 7.32 -13.20
N ASP A 395 -20.00 6.06 -13.62
CA ASP A 395 -20.80 5.46 -14.67
C ASP A 395 -22.09 4.86 -14.12
N ALA A 396 -23.23 5.16 -14.75
CA ALA A 396 -24.54 4.63 -14.37
C ALA A 396 -24.67 3.11 -14.56
N ARG A 397 -23.81 2.50 -15.38
CA ARG A 397 -23.69 1.03 -15.54
C ARG A 397 -23.16 0.37 -14.27
N ASN A 398 -22.41 1.11 -13.45
CA ASN A 398 -21.74 0.58 -12.26
C ASN A 398 -22.39 1.09 -10.96
N PHE A 399 -22.96 2.30 -10.96
CA PHE A 399 -23.53 2.93 -9.77
C PHE A 399 -24.88 3.62 -10.06
N SER A 400 -25.89 3.39 -9.23
CA SER A 400 -27.16 4.12 -9.33
C SER A 400 -26.98 5.58 -8.89
N ARG A 401 -27.62 6.55 -9.56
CA ARG A 401 -27.46 7.99 -9.27
C ARG A 401 -25.96 8.35 -9.13
N PRO A 402 -25.14 8.07 -10.14
CA PRO A 402 -23.69 8.01 -9.99
C PRO A 402 -23.04 9.38 -9.76
N LEU A 403 -23.76 10.47 -9.97
CA LEU A 403 -23.23 11.83 -9.77
C LEU A 403 -23.62 12.44 -8.42
N GLU A 404 -24.52 11.79 -7.68
CA GLU A 404 -24.93 12.23 -6.33
C GLU A 404 -23.96 11.70 -5.27
N PHE A 405 -23.67 12.52 -4.26
CA PHE A 405 -22.87 12.13 -3.10
C PHE A 405 -23.74 11.42 -2.07
N ILE A 406 -23.67 10.09 -2.04
CA ILE A 406 -24.50 9.24 -1.19
C ILE A 406 -23.59 8.24 -0.45
N PRO A 407 -23.08 8.59 0.75
CA PRO A 407 -22.27 7.68 1.55
C PRO A 407 -22.98 6.36 1.87
N GLU A 408 -24.30 6.37 2.07
CA GLU A 408 -25.10 5.19 2.42
C GLU A 408 -24.93 4.02 1.44
N ARG A 409 -24.54 4.31 0.20
CA ARG A 409 -24.17 3.32 -0.83
C ARG A 409 -23.17 2.26 -0.36
N TRP A 410 -22.30 2.62 0.58
CA TRP A 410 -21.22 1.75 1.09
C TRP A 410 -21.61 0.96 2.35
N LEU A 411 -22.83 1.13 2.86
CA LEU A 411 -23.30 0.46 4.06
C LEU A 411 -24.09 -0.79 3.70
N GLU A 412 -23.94 -1.86 4.48
CA GLU A 412 -24.57 -3.17 4.25
C GLU A 412 -26.11 -3.13 4.14
N LYS A 413 -26.75 -2.05 4.62
CA LYS A 413 -28.20 -1.88 4.58
C LYS A 413 -28.75 -1.35 3.24
N ASP A 414 -27.92 -0.90 2.30
CA ASP A 414 -28.39 -0.14 1.11
C ASP A 414 -28.31 -0.89 -0.24
N GLN A 415 -29.18 -1.90 -0.36
CA GLN A 415 -30.16 -2.05 -1.47
C GLN A 415 -29.73 -1.89 -2.95
N GLY A 416 -28.55 -2.36 -3.38
CA GLY A 416 -28.26 -2.52 -4.82
C GLY A 416 -27.96 -1.21 -5.56
N MET A 417 -27.39 -0.21 -4.88
CA MET A 417 -26.90 1.02 -5.50
C MET A 417 -25.53 0.88 -6.20
N VAL A 418 -24.86 -0.26 -6.01
CA VAL A 418 -23.61 -0.66 -6.67
C VAL A 418 -23.91 -1.90 -7.50
N PHE A 419 -23.78 -1.79 -8.82
CA PHE A 419 -24.02 -2.87 -9.78
C PHE A 419 -22.74 -3.64 -10.12
N ASP A 420 -21.60 -2.94 -10.16
CA ASP A 420 -20.28 -3.54 -10.31
C ASP A 420 -19.29 -2.85 -9.36
N ASP A 421 -18.95 -3.53 -8.27
CA ASP A 421 -18.04 -3.03 -7.24
C ASP A 421 -16.58 -2.98 -7.71
N LYS A 422 -16.23 -3.73 -8.76
CA LYS A 422 -14.88 -3.71 -9.37
C LYS A 422 -14.58 -2.38 -10.05
N ALA A 423 -15.61 -1.61 -10.38
CA ALA A 423 -15.47 -0.26 -10.92
C ALA A 423 -14.98 0.73 -9.86
N PHE A 424 -14.97 0.38 -8.57
CA PHE A 424 -14.41 1.19 -7.49
C PHE A 424 -13.00 0.71 -7.11
N PHE A 425 -11.98 1.44 -7.55
CA PHE A 425 -10.57 1.08 -7.33
C PHE A 425 -9.69 2.33 -7.14
N PRO A 426 -10.01 3.22 -6.18
CA PRO A 426 -9.27 4.47 -5.98
C PRO A 426 -7.79 4.26 -5.63
N PHE A 427 -7.45 3.11 -5.05
CA PHE A 427 -6.08 2.72 -4.72
C PHE A 427 -5.45 1.77 -5.74
N THR A 428 -6.07 1.58 -6.91
CA THR A 428 -5.75 0.56 -7.93
C THR A 428 -5.74 -0.87 -7.38
N ILE A 429 -5.50 -1.86 -8.25
CA ILE A 429 -5.51 -3.29 -7.89
C ILE A 429 -4.31 -4.03 -8.50
N GLY A 430 -4.04 -5.24 -7.99
CA GLY A 430 -2.97 -6.10 -8.46
C GLY A 430 -1.59 -5.71 -7.94
N HIS A 431 -0.54 -6.09 -8.67
CA HIS A 431 0.86 -5.90 -8.26
C HIS A 431 1.23 -4.42 -7.99
N TYR A 432 0.56 -3.49 -8.67
CA TYR A 432 0.79 -2.06 -8.55
C TYR A 432 -0.22 -1.35 -7.63
N SER A 433 -0.93 -2.08 -6.76
CA SER A 433 -1.84 -1.48 -5.78
C SER A 433 -1.10 -0.50 -4.86
N CYS A 434 -1.77 0.57 -4.42
CA CYS A 434 -1.15 1.61 -3.61
C CYS A 434 -0.59 1.07 -2.28
N ALA A 435 0.74 1.17 -2.11
CA ALA A 435 1.43 0.78 -0.88
C ALA A 435 1.02 1.63 0.33
N GLY A 436 0.62 2.89 0.09
CA GLY A 436 0.20 3.85 1.11
C GLY A 436 -1.26 3.75 1.53
N LYS A 437 -2.07 2.83 0.96
CA LYS A 437 -3.53 2.76 1.18
C LYS A 437 -3.89 2.84 2.67
N GLN A 438 -3.27 2.01 3.49
CA GLN A 438 -3.60 1.95 4.91
C GLN A 438 -3.17 3.20 5.69
N LEU A 439 -2.06 3.83 5.28
CA LEU A 439 -1.60 5.08 5.88
C LEU A 439 -2.54 6.24 5.51
N ALA A 440 -3.00 6.29 4.25
CA ALA A 440 -3.97 7.28 3.79
C ALA A 440 -5.28 7.20 4.58
N TYR A 441 -5.86 5.99 4.71
CA TYR A 441 -7.07 5.81 5.53
C TYR A 441 -6.83 6.20 6.99
N LEU A 442 -5.69 5.82 7.58
CA LEU A 442 -5.35 6.22 8.95
C LEU A 442 -5.32 7.74 9.11
N SER A 443 -4.64 8.46 8.21
CA SER A 443 -4.55 9.92 8.23
C SER A 443 -5.90 10.59 8.03
N MET A 444 -6.68 10.17 7.03
CA MET A 444 -8.02 10.72 6.76
C MET A 444 -8.98 10.49 7.92
N ARG A 445 -8.99 9.28 8.51
CA ARG A 445 -9.86 8.96 9.65
C ARG A 445 -9.60 9.89 10.83
N ILE A 446 -8.33 10.00 11.22
CA ILE A 446 -7.96 10.80 12.39
C ILE A 446 -8.30 12.27 12.14
N ALA A 447 -7.93 12.82 10.98
CA ALA A 447 -8.19 14.22 10.65
C ALA A 447 -9.69 14.55 10.63
N ILE A 448 -10.47 13.79 9.86
CA ILE A 448 -11.91 14.07 9.68
C ILE A 448 -12.68 13.82 10.98
N ARG A 449 -12.34 12.77 11.74
CA ARG A 449 -12.96 12.52 13.05
C ARG A 449 -12.66 13.64 14.03
N SER A 450 -11.41 14.11 14.14
CA SER A 450 -11.07 15.22 15.02
C SER A 450 -11.77 16.52 14.62
N ILE A 451 -11.90 16.81 13.32
CA ILE A 451 -12.66 17.98 12.86
C ILE A 451 -14.15 17.84 13.23
N ALA A 452 -14.74 16.67 12.98
CA ALA A 452 -16.14 16.40 13.29
C ALA A 452 -16.47 16.44 14.79
N GLN A 453 -15.49 16.12 15.66
CA GLN A 453 -15.65 16.22 17.11
C GLN A 453 -15.75 17.67 17.60
N GLU A 454 -15.02 18.58 16.95
CA GLU A 454 -14.76 19.93 17.47
C GLU A 454 -15.60 21.02 16.77
N PHE A 455 -16.00 20.81 15.51
CA PHE A 455 -16.55 21.88 14.68
C PHE A 455 -17.85 21.53 13.97
N ASP A 456 -18.70 22.54 13.81
CA ASP A 456 -19.63 22.64 12.69
C ASP A 456 -18.93 23.34 11.51
N ILE A 457 -19.19 22.89 10.27
CA ILE A 457 -18.56 23.44 9.08
C ILE A 457 -19.59 23.96 8.08
N SER A 458 -19.24 25.05 7.39
CA SER A 458 -20.04 25.61 6.31
C SER A 458 -19.15 26.31 5.28
N LEU A 459 -19.66 26.56 4.08
CA LEU A 459 -18.98 27.41 3.10
C LEU A 459 -18.84 28.84 3.63
N ALA A 460 -17.71 29.49 3.36
CA ALA A 460 -17.49 30.88 3.76
C ALA A 460 -18.47 31.85 3.06
N PRO A 461 -18.71 33.05 3.62
CA PRO A 461 -19.56 34.04 2.98
C PRO A 461 -19.08 34.39 1.56
N GLY A 462 -19.92 34.11 0.55
CA GLY A 462 -19.59 34.35 -0.86
C GLY A 462 -18.96 33.17 -1.59
N GLU A 463 -18.62 32.08 -0.88
CA GLU A 463 -18.20 30.81 -1.47
C GLU A 463 -19.45 29.98 -1.83
N ASP A 464 -19.52 29.50 -3.07
CA ASP A 464 -20.56 28.56 -3.53
C ASP A 464 -20.00 27.16 -3.83
N GLY A 465 -18.68 27.00 -3.72
CA GLY A 465 -17.97 25.76 -3.89
C GLY A 465 -17.93 25.23 -5.32
N LYS A 466 -18.51 25.93 -6.31
CA LYS A 466 -18.52 25.46 -7.70
C LYS A 466 -17.15 25.52 -8.32
N SER A 467 -16.39 26.58 -8.05
CA SER A 467 -15.02 26.68 -8.56
C SER A 467 -14.16 25.52 -8.06
N PHE A 468 -14.28 25.18 -6.77
CA PHE A 468 -13.62 24.02 -6.19
C PHE A 468 -14.01 22.70 -6.87
N ASP A 469 -15.31 22.46 -7.06
CA ASP A 469 -15.80 21.19 -7.59
C ASP A 469 -15.56 21.01 -9.10
N GLU A 470 -15.74 22.06 -9.89
CA GLU A 470 -15.79 22.00 -11.36
C GLU A 470 -14.45 22.34 -12.03
N ASN A 471 -13.61 23.17 -11.41
CA ASN A 471 -12.37 23.66 -12.05
C ASN A 471 -11.11 22.90 -11.60
N ALA A 472 -11.25 21.74 -10.97
CA ALA A 472 -10.10 20.87 -10.69
C ALA A 472 -9.46 20.40 -12.01
N LYS A 473 -8.13 20.47 -12.10
CA LYS A 473 -7.38 20.10 -13.31
C LYS A 473 -6.71 18.75 -13.13
N ASP A 474 -6.71 17.93 -14.17
CA ASP A 474 -5.94 16.68 -14.19
C ASP A 474 -4.48 16.98 -14.55
N THR A 475 -3.61 16.98 -13.53
CA THR A 475 -2.17 17.21 -13.67
C THR A 475 -1.38 16.02 -13.14
N PHE A 476 -1.79 14.79 -13.51
CA PHE A 476 -1.43 13.51 -12.89
C PHE A 476 -2.17 13.23 -11.58
N THR A 477 -2.11 14.17 -10.64
CA THR A 477 -3.07 14.27 -9.54
C THR A 477 -4.03 15.44 -9.81
N LEU A 478 -5.20 15.43 -9.17
CA LEU A 478 -6.14 16.55 -9.23
C LEU A 478 -5.51 17.81 -8.60
N ALA A 479 -5.21 18.82 -9.43
CA ALA A 479 -4.95 20.16 -8.96
C ALA A 479 -6.28 20.86 -8.64
N ILE A 480 -6.58 20.93 -7.34
CA ILE A 480 -7.81 21.52 -6.80
C ILE A 480 -7.70 23.04 -6.65
N GLN A 481 -8.86 23.71 -6.68
CA GLN A 481 -8.92 25.16 -6.44
C GLN A 481 -8.91 25.49 -4.94
N PRO A 482 -8.72 26.76 -4.56
CA PRO A 482 -9.01 27.22 -3.21
C PRO A 482 -10.45 26.89 -2.81
N LEU A 483 -10.63 26.43 -1.57
CA LEU A 483 -11.92 26.20 -0.95
C LEU A 483 -11.95 26.97 0.36
N HIS A 484 -12.95 27.83 0.51
CA HIS A 484 -13.08 28.68 1.69
C HIS A 484 -14.20 28.17 2.60
N LEU A 485 -13.87 27.77 3.82
CA LEU A 485 -14.80 27.26 4.82
C LEU A 485 -14.78 28.11 6.09
N VAL A 486 -15.89 28.09 6.82
CA VAL A 486 -16.00 28.60 8.18
C VAL A 486 -16.18 27.42 9.14
N PHE A 487 -15.36 27.41 10.19
CA PHE A 487 -15.40 26.44 11.27
C PHE A 487 -15.97 27.12 12.51
N SER A 488 -17.14 26.68 12.95
CA SER A 488 -17.80 27.19 14.16
C SER A 488 -17.72 26.16 15.27
N GLU A 489 -17.72 26.63 16.52
CA GLU A 489 -17.79 25.73 17.67
C GLU A 489 -19.04 24.84 17.55
N ARG A 490 -18.82 23.53 17.69
CA ARG A 490 -19.88 22.53 17.54
C ARG A 490 -20.95 22.72 18.62
N LYS A 491 -22.20 22.90 18.19
CA LYS A 491 -23.34 22.93 19.11
C LYS A 491 -23.80 21.50 19.37
N GLY A 492 -23.53 21.00 20.58
CA GLY A 492 -23.76 19.60 20.99
C GLY A 492 -25.18 19.08 20.84
#